data_AF-A0A949GAW0-F1
#
_entry.id   AF-A0A949GAW0-F1
#
_cell.length_a   1.000
_cell.length_b   1.000
_cell.length_c   1.000
_cell.angle_alpha   90.00
_cell.angle_beta   90.00
_cell.angle_gamma   90.00
#
_symmetry.space_group_name_H-M   'P 1'
#
loop_
_entity.id
_entity.type
_entity.pdbx_description
1 polymer ?
#
loop_
_entity_poly.entity_id
_entity_poly.type
_entity_poly.pdbx_seq_one_letter_code
_entity_poly.pdbx_strand_id
1 'polypeptide(L)'
;MVSIAGLIFWVLVAIVVLSYMFMTTGIDMARLKAWETFASRYKLEFERGRSSADPITVSGLLNNRRIVIYTQPEQTEDERTVRLYSHIEVYLNRFPATRFIISKKHLHPDMAADMEMPEVYTSTTANWPQVAVSSTENRAAMESWMTPQRIKALKSFMDIAGPHDEVMFMGDGEICFLLWRSENALPDARELNALVQKIYAVAREMDSDATGTTANPNASSVTVPPEITA
;
A
#
# COMPACT_ATOMS: atom_id res chain seq x y z
N MET A 1 -37.31 39.80 4.81
CA MET A 1 -36.31 40.57 4.05
C MET A 1 -34.95 39.99 4.37
N VAL A 2 -34.22 39.45 3.39
CA VAL A 2 -32.83 39.01 3.59
C VAL A 2 -31.97 40.26 3.66
N SER A 3 -31.16 40.41 4.71
CA SER A 3 -30.27 41.57 4.83
C SER A 3 -29.13 41.47 3.79
N ILE A 4 -28.71 42.60 3.24
CA ILE A 4 -27.56 42.67 2.31
C ILE A 4 -26.31 42.03 2.96
N ALA A 5 -26.13 42.22 4.27
CA ALA A 5 -25.05 41.58 5.03
C ALA A 5 -25.13 40.05 5.01
N GLY A 6 -26.34 39.47 5.10
CA GLY A 6 -26.55 38.03 4.99
C GLY A 6 -26.18 37.51 3.59
N LEU A 7 -26.53 38.26 2.53
CA LEU A 7 -26.17 37.89 1.16
C LEU A 7 -24.64 37.90 0.95
N ILE A 8 -23.96 38.95 1.43
CA ILE A 8 -22.48 39.04 1.33
C ILE A 8 -21.82 37.87 2.07
N PHE A 9 -22.31 37.52 3.26
CA PHE A 9 -21.81 36.38 4.03
C PHE A 9 -21.93 35.07 3.24
N TRP A 10 -23.09 34.78 2.65
CA TRP A 10 -23.30 33.57 1.85
C TRP A 10 -22.42 33.52 0.61
N VAL A 11 -22.17 34.65 -0.04
CA VAL A 11 -21.25 34.74 -1.19
C VAL A 11 -19.82 34.39 -0.76
N LEU A 12 -19.34 34.91 0.37
CA LEU A 12 -18.01 34.58 0.88
C LEU A 12 -17.87 33.09 1.23
N VAL A 13 -18.88 32.51 1.88
CA VAL A 13 -18.91 31.07 2.18
C VAL A 13 -18.86 30.25 0.89
N ALA A 14 -19.63 30.63 -0.13
CA ALA A 14 -19.61 29.95 -1.42
C ALA A 14 -18.23 30.00 -2.10
N ILE A 15 -17.54 31.14 -2.06
CA ILE A 15 -16.18 31.27 -2.62
C ILE A 15 -15.20 30.33 -1.92
N VAL A 16 -15.25 30.25 -0.59
CA VAL A 16 -14.38 29.34 0.19
C VAL A 16 -14.65 27.88 -0.17
N VAL A 17 -15.93 27.49 -0.20
CA VAL A 17 -16.35 26.11 -0.54
C VAL A 17 -15.92 25.74 -1.97
N LEU A 18 -16.15 26.63 -2.94
CA LEU A 18 -15.76 26.40 -4.33
C LEU A 18 -14.24 26.30 -4.47
N SER A 19 -13.48 27.16 -3.80
CA SER A 19 -12.02 27.14 -3.84
C SER A 19 -11.48 25.81 -3.30
N TYR A 20 -12.04 25.33 -2.19
CA TYR A 20 -11.69 24.02 -1.63
C TYR A 20 -12.04 22.88 -2.59
N MET A 21 -13.21 22.93 -3.23
CA MET A 21 -13.65 21.93 -4.20
C MET A 21 -12.73 21.88 -5.44
N PHE A 22 -12.27 23.03 -5.95
CA PHE A 22 -11.34 23.08 -7.07
C PHE A 22 -9.95 22.52 -6.70
N MET A 23 -9.48 22.79 -5.48
CA MET A 23 -8.19 22.29 -5.01
C MET A 23 -8.19 20.76 -4.89
N THR A 24 -9.23 20.20 -4.27
CA THR A 24 -9.40 18.74 -4.09
C THR A 24 -9.53 18.03 -5.43
N THR A 25 -10.41 18.53 -6.31
CA THR A 25 -10.57 18.00 -7.68
C THR A 25 -9.26 18.06 -8.47
N GLY A 26 -8.48 19.14 -8.30
CA GLY A 26 -7.17 19.31 -8.94
C GLY A 26 -6.17 18.23 -8.52
N ILE A 27 -6.13 17.88 -7.22
CA ILE A 27 -5.27 16.81 -6.70
C ILE A 27 -5.69 15.45 -7.27
N ASP A 28 -6.99 15.15 -7.31
CA ASP A 28 -7.50 13.89 -7.85
C ASP A 28 -7.20 13.73 -9.34
N MET A 29 -7.35 14.81 -10.12
CA MET A 29 -6.99 14.81 -11.54
C MET A 29 -5.47 14.65 -11.75
N ALA A 30 -4.65 15.28 -10.90
CA ALA A 30 -3.20 15.14 -10.95
C ALA A 30 -2.78 13.69 -10.62
N ARG A 31 -3.36 13.08 -9.58
CA ARG A 31 -3.19 11.65 -9.25
C ARG A 31 -3.53 10.77 -10.44
N LEU A 32 -4.73 10.93 -11.00
CA LEU A 32 -5.20 10.13 -12.12
C LEU A 32 -4.20 10.18 -13.29
N LYS A 33 -3.79 11.39 -13.68
CA LYS A 33 -2.83 11.60 -14.76
C LYS A 33 -1.46 11.02 -14.43
N ALA A 34 -1.00 11.15 -13.18
CA ALA A 34 0.27 10.60 -12.74
C ALA A 34 0.30 9.07 -12.82
N TRP A 35 -0.79 8.43 -12.38
CA TRP A 35 -0.93 6.98 -12.37
C TRP A 35 -1.10 6.43 -13.79
N GLU A 36 -1.89 7.09 -14.64
CA GLU A 36 -2.01 6.75 -16.06
C GLU A 36 -0.66 6.88 -16.79
N THR A 37 0.07 7.97 -16.53
CA THR A 37 1.41 8.18 -17.10
C THR A 37 2.38 7.08 -16.66
N PHE A 38 2.34 6.71 -15.37
CA PHE A 38 3.14 5.62 -14.84
C PHE A 38 2.77 4.28 -15.48
N ALA A 39 1.48 3.94 -15.55
CA ALA A 39 0.98 2.71 -16.14
C ALA A 39 1.37 2.61 -17.62
N SER A 40 1.17 3.68 -18.40
CA SER A 40 1.55 3.76 -19.82
C SER A 40 3.05 3.55 -20.02
N ARG A 41 3.89 4.17 -19.18
CA ARG A 41 5.36 4.02 -19.26
C ARG A 41 5.82 2.58 -19.07
N TYR A 42 5.17 1.84 -18.18
CA TYR A 42 5.54 0.47 -17.83
C TYR A 42 4.65 -0.60 -18.48
N LYS A 43 3.72 -0.20 -19.36
CA LYS A 43 2.73 -1.10 -20.01
C LYS A 43 1.91 -1.90 -18.99
N LEU A 44 1.56 -1.25 -17.88
CA LEU A 44 0.67 -1.81 -16.88
C LEU A 44 -0.79 -1.52 -17.27
N GLU A 45 -1.69 -2.36 -16.78
CA GLU A 45 -3.13 -2.15 -16.92
C GLU A 45 -3.55 -1.01 -16.00
N PHE A 46 -4.32 -0.06 -16.56
CA PHE A 46 -4.86 1.09 -15.85
C PHE A 46 -6.38 1.04 -15.93
N GLU A 47 -7.00 0.78 -14.79
CA GLU A 47 -8.44 0.74 -14.64
C GLU A 47 -8.90 2.02 -13.97
N ARG A 48 -9.61 2.85 -14.74
CA ARG A 48 -10.30 4.01 -14.21
C ARG A 48 -11.71 3.56 -13.80
N GLY A 49 -12.06 3.79 -12.55
CA GLY A 49 -13.44 3.63 -12.10
C GLY A 49 -14.43 4.49 -12.90
N ARG A 50 -15.71 4.13 -12.86
CA ARG A 50 -16.78 4.79 -13.65
C ARG A 50 -17.02 6.23 -13.18
N SER A 51 -16.79 6.49 -11.89
CA SER A 51 -16.87 7.78 -11.24
C SER A 51 -15.49 8.30 -10.81
N SER A 52 -15.37 9.61 -10.56
CA SER A 52 -14.18 10.19 -9.91
C SER A 52 -14.00 9.72 -8.46
N ALA A 53 -15.07 9.19 -7.85
CA ALA A 53 -15.05 8.62 -6.51
C ALA A 53 -14.72 7.12 -6.48
N ASP A 54 -14.73 6.46 -7.65
CA ASP A 54 -14.44 5.03 -7.73
C ASP A 54 -12.93 4.80 -7.60
N PRO A 55 -12.53 3.64 -7.05
CA PRO A 55 -11.12 3.33 -6.89
C PRO A 55 -10.41 3.30 -8.25
N ILE A 56 -9.23 3.90 -8.30
CA ILE A 56 -8.33 3.81 -9.46
C ILE A 56 -7.40 2.65 -9.18
N THR A 57 -7.18 1.78 -10.17
CA THR A 57 -6.28 0.62 -10.04
C THR A 57 -5.26 0.60 -11.16
N VAL A 58 -4.00 0.34 -10.82
CA VAL A 58 -2.92 0.03 -11.75
C VAL A 58 -2.42 -1.36 -11.40
N SER A 59 -2.44 -2.29 -12.34
CA SER A 59 -1.96 -3.65 -12.09
C SER A 59 -1.13 -4.19 -13.25
N GLY A 60 -0.24 -5.13 -12.97
CA GLY A 60 0.52 -5.80 -14.03
C GLY A 60 1.85 -6.34 -13.55
N LEU A 61 2.74 -6.61 -14.50
CA LEU A 61 4.10 -7.09 -14.26
C LEU A 61 5.12 -5.98 -14.49
N LEU A 62 5.79 -5.56 -13.43
CA LEU A 62 6.94 -4.68 -13.50
C LEU A 62 8.21 -5.50 -13.28
N ASN A 63 9.04 -5.65 -14.32
CA ASN A 63 10.29 -6.44 -14.26
C ASN A 63 10.07 -7.89 -13.74
N ASN A 64 9.08 -8.60 -14.27
CA ASN A 64 8.73 -9.97 -13.87
C ASN A 64 8.29 -10.10 -12.40
N ARG A 65 7.61 -9.07 -11.90
CA ARG A 65 7.02 -9.04 -10.56
C ARG A 65 5.67 -8.38 -10.61
N ARG A 66 4.67 -9.03 -10.02
CA ARG A 66 3.33 -8.46 -9.88
C ARG A 66 3.37 -7.21 -9.00
N ILE A 67 2.78 -6.14 -9.51
CA ILE A 67 2.52 -4.90 -8.79
C ILE A 67 1.03 -4.58 -8.89
N VAL A 68 0.46 -4.11 -7.80
CA VAL A 68 -0.90 -3.57 -7.76
C VAL A 68 -0.84 -2.25 -7.02
N ILE A 69 -1.41 -1.20 -7.61
CA ILE A 69 -1.52 0.13 -7.02
C ILE A 69 -3.00 0.46 -7.05
N TYR A 70 -3.60 0.80 -5.93
CA TYR A 70 -5.02 1.13 -5.90
C TYR A 70 -5.34 2.16 -4.84
N THR A 71 -6.51 2.77 -4.95
CA THR A 71 -7.07 3.58 -3.86
C THR A 71 -8.17 2.82 -3.15
N GLN A 72 -8.23 2.86 -1.84
CA GLN A 72 -9.31 2.24 -1.07
C GLN A 72 -9.85 3.21 -0.01
N PRO A 73 -11.18 3.43 0.07
CA PRO A 73 -11.77 4.15 1.18
C PRO A 73 -11.73 3.26 2.42
N GLU A 74 -11.23 3.81 3.52
CA GLU A 74 -11.20 3.15 4.82
C GLU A 74 -11.89 4.01 5.86
N GLN A 75 -12.63 3.34 6.75
CA GLN A 75 -13.19 4.00 7.93
C GLN A 75 -12.07 4.22 8.94
N THR A 76 -12.01 5.42 9.51
CA THR A 76 -11.12 5.70 10.62
C THR A 76 -11.74 5.25 11.94
N GLU A 77 -10.96 5.25 13.03
CA GLU A 77 -11.48 5.01 14.40
C GLU A 77 -12.70 5.88 14.73
N ASP A 78 -12.78 7.08 14.14
CA ASP A 78 -14.02 7.83 14.06
C ASP A 78 -14.84 7.34 12.85
N GLU A 79 -15.81 6.45 13.08
CA GLU A 79 -16.69 5.83 12.08
C GLU A 79 -17.41 6.85 11.17
N ARG A 80 -17.41 8.14 11.55
CA ARG A 80 -18.00 9.23 10.77
C ARG A 80 -17.09 9.74 9.65
N THR A 81 -15.81 9.40 9.67
CA THR A 81 -14.83 9.88 8.69
C THR A 81 -14.32 8.72 7.85
N VAL A 82 -14.51 8.83 6.53
CA VAL A 82 -13.90 7.95 5.53
C VAL A 82 -12.70 8.66 4.94
N ARG A 83 -11.54 8.00 4.95
CA ARG A 83 -10.32 8.48 4.30
C ARG A 83 -9.98 7.60 3.11
N LEU A 84 -9.48 8.21 2.04
CA LEU A 84 -9.04 7.50 0.85
C LEU A 84 -7.54 7.25 0.95
N TYR A 85 -7.14 5.97 0.96
CA TYR A 85 -5.75 5.56 1.05
C TYR A 85 -5.23 5.07 -0.29
N SER A 86 -4.03 5.52 -0.67
CA SER A 86 -3.27 4.95 -1.78
C SER A 86 -2.49 3.73 -1.29
N HIS A 87 -2.64 2.61 -1.95
CA HIS A 87 -1.99 1.34 -1.69
C HIS A 87 -1.03 1.01 -2.83
N ILE A 88 0.16 0.53 -2.49
CA ILE A 88 1.15 -0.01 -3.41
C ILE A 88 1.57 -1.38 -2.89
N GLU A 89 1.17 -2.42 -3.59
CA GLU A 89 1.53 -3.80 -3.32
C GLU A 89 2.58 -4.28 -4.33
N VAL A 90 3.68 -4.80 -3.82
CA VAL A 90 4.74 -5.41 -4.62
C VAL A 90 4.94 -6.84 -4.15
N TYR A 91 4.58 -7.79 -5.01
CA TYR A 91 4.57 -9.22 -4.66
C TYR A 91 5.98 -9.81 -4.71
N LEU A 92 6.30 -10.67 -3.75
CA LEU A 92 7.54 -11.44 -3.76
C LEU A 92 7.40 -12.67 -4.66
N ASN A 93 8.45 -13.00 -5.40
CA ASN A 93 8.49 -14.20 -6.23
C ASN A 93 8.79 -15.44 -5.37
N ARG A 94 9.35 -15.23 -4.17
CA ARG A 94 9.73 -16.28 -3.23
C ARG A 94 9.35 -15.87 -1.81
N PHE A 95 8.88 -16.81 -1.01
CA PHE A 95 8.29 -16.49 0.29
C PHE A 95 8.40 -17.67 1.29
N PRO A 96 8.20 -17.45 2.60
CA PRO A 96 8.41 -18.47 3.64
C PRO A 96 7.32 -19.55 3.74
N ALA A 97 6.34 -19.60 2.82
CA ALA A 97 5.21 -20.52 2.84
C ALA A 97 4.50 -20.64 4.21
N THR A 98 4.29 -19.51 4.88
CA THR A 98 3.59 -19.39 6.16
C THR A 98 2.79 -18.10 6.20
N ARG A 99 1.75 -18.05 7.04
CA ARG A 99 1.03 -16.80 7.34
C ARG A 99 1.88 -15.95 8.26
N PHE A 100 2.03 -14.67 7.92
CA PHE A 100 2.72 -13.71 8.76
C PHE A 100 2.31 -12.27 8.45
N ILE A 101 2.52 -11.40 9.43
CA ILE A 101 2.44 -9.95 9.26
C ILE A 101 3.55 -9.28 10.04
N ILE A 102 4.23 -8.35 9.39
CA ILE A 102 5.20 -7.46 10.01
C ILE A 102 4.83 -6.05 9.60
N SER A 103 4.49 -5.20 10.57
CA SER A 103 4.04 -3.82 10.33
C SER A 103 4.78 -2.83 11.20
N LYS A 104 5.11 -1.67 10.63
CA LYS A 104 5.71 -0.56 11.38
C LYS A 104 4.72 0.08 12.36
N LYS A 105 3.43 0.13 12.04
CA LYS A 105 2.38 0.70 12.90
C LYS A 105 1.46 -0.39 13.44
N HIS A 106 0.76 -0.10 14.53
CA HIS A 106 -0.28 -0.98 15.03
C HIS A 106 -1.35 -1.14 13.94
N LEU A 107 -1.82 -2.36 13.77
CA LEU A 107 -2.90 -2.65 12.83
C LEU A 107 -4.22 -2.17 13.41
N HIS A 108 -5.18 -1.88 12.53
CA HIS A 108 -6.55 -1.65 12.96
C HIS A 108 -7.04 -2.91 13.73
N PRO A 109 -7.80 -2.75 14.83
CA PRO A 109 -8.28 -3.87 15.63
C PRO A 109 -8.98 -4.96 14.80
N ASP A 110 -9.75 -4.58 13.79
CA ASP A 110 -10.46 -5.51 12.91
C ASP A 110 -9.50 -6.36 12.07
N MET A 111 -8.46 -5.73 11.48
CA MET A 111 -7.42 -6.47 10.77
C MET A 111 -6.65 -7.40 11.71
N ALA A 112 -6.41 -6.99 12.95
CA ALA A 112 -5.72 -7.82 13.93
C ALA A 112 -6.58 -9.01 14.39
N ALA A 113 -7.90 -8.83 14.53
CA ALA A 113 -8.84 -9.86 14.93
C ALA A 113 -8.95 -10.98 13.90
N ASP A 114 -9.03 -10.64 12.60
CA ASP A 114 -9.19 -11.61 11.52
C ASP A 114 -7.95 -12.48 11.26
N MET A 115 -6.77 -12.02 11.72
CA MET A 115 -5.51 -12.67 11.40
C MET A 115 -5.15 -13.84 12.31
N GLU A 116 -5.72 -13.93 13.52
CA GLU A 116 -5.48 -14.98 14.53
C GLU A 116 -4.06 -15.60 14.48
N MET A 117 -2.99 -14.78 14.54
CA MET A 117 -1.61 -15.27 14.50
C MET A 117 -1.05 -15.41 15.92
N PRO A 118 -0.86 -16.63 16.43
CA PRO A 118 -0.57 -16.86 17.85
C PRO A 118 0.88 -16.55 18.23
N GLU A 119 1.83 -16.57 17.29
CA GLU A 119 3.25 -16.41 17.59
C GLU A 119 3.76 -15.02 17.25
N VAL A 120 4.35 -14.33 18.24
CA VAL A 120 5.13 -13.11 17.99
C VAL A 120 6.49 -13.50 17.40
N TYR A 121 6.82 -12.92 16.26
CA TYR A 121 8.11 -13.11 15.60
C TYR A 121 9.04 -11.92 15.85
N THR A 122 10.23 -12.13 16.37
CA THR A 122 11.28 -11.10 16.42
C THR A 122 12.62 -11.75 16.12
N SER A 123 13.40 -11.16 15.20
CA SER A 123 14.77 -11.63 14.96
C SER A 123 15.72 -11.11 16.04
N THR A 124 16.72 -11.93 16.40
CA THR A 124 17.82 -11.53 17.28
C THR A 124 18.91 -10.72 16.57
N THR A 125 18.79 -10.54 15.25
CA THR A 125 19.75 -9.78 14.44
C THR A 125 19.69 -8.29 14.81
N ALA A 126 20.84 -7.64 14.98
CA ALA A 126 20.94 -6.22 15.36
C ALA A 126 20.22 -5.23 14.41
N ASN A 127 19.91 -5.66 13.18
CA ASN A 127 19.24 -4.86 12.16
C ASN A 127 17.72 -5.08 12.10
N TRP A 128 17.12 -5.75 13.08
CA TRP A 128 15.67 -5.93 13.10
C TRP A 128 14.96 -4.56 13.12
N PRO A 129 13.99 -4.31 12.22
CA PRO A 129 13.25 -3.05 12.22
C PRO A 129 12.49 -2.84 13.52
N GLN A 130 12.34 -1.57 13.92
CA GLN A 130 11.38 -1.21 14.95
C GLN A 130 9.97 -1.35 14.35
N VAL A 131 9.30 -2.43 14.73
CA VAL A 131 7.97 -2.80 14.24
C VAL A 131 7.01 -2.81 15.40
N ALA A 132 5.78 -2.38 15.14
CA ALA A 132 4.71 -2.39 16.13
C ALA A 132 4.02 -3.76 16.19
N VAL A 133 3.97 -4.46 15.05
CA VAL A 133 3.40 -5.80 14.94
C VAL A 133 4.37 -6.68 14.19
N SER A 134 4.59 -7.88 14.72
CA SER A 134 5.33 -8.93 14.04
C SER A 134 4.83 -10.26 14.54
N SER A 135 3.98 -10.90 13.74
CA SER A 135 3.32 -12.15 14.09
C SER A 135 3.41 -13.14 12.93
N THR A 136 3.43 -14.42 13.27
CA THR A 136 3.46 -15.52 12.29
C THR A 136 2.72 -16.74 12.83
N GLU A 137 2.31 -17.62 11.93
CA GLU A 137 1.80 -18.94 12.25
C GLU A 137 2.93 -19.97 12.47
N ASN A 138 4.12 -19.74 11.88
CA ASN A 138 5.25 -20.68 11.97
C ASN A 138 6.58 -19.92 12.09
N ARG A 139 7.03 -19.74 13.33
CA ARG A 139 8.29 -19.07 13.64
C ARG A 139 9.50 -19.75 12.99
N ALA A 140 9.56 -21.07 12.97
CA ALA A 140 10.72 -21.81 12.43
C ALA A 140 10.87 -21.58 10.92
N ALA A 141 9.76 -21.61 10.17
CA ALA A 141 9.75 -21.29 8.75
C ALA A 141 10.24 -19.86 8.50
N MET A 142 9.73 -18.90 9.28
CA MET A 142 10.11 -17.49 9.16
C MET A 142 11.58 -17.24 9.53
N GLU A 143 12.09 -17.84 10.60
CA GLU A 143 13.51 -17.77 11.00
C GLU A 143 14.43 -18.35 9.93
N SER A 144 14.06 -19.49 9.34
CA SER A 144 14.85 -20.11 8.26
C SER A 144 14.90 -19.25 7.00
N TRP A 145 13.81 -18.50 6.73
CA TRP A 145 13.72 -17.64 5.58
C TRP A 145 14.38 -16.28 5.80
N MET A 146 14.37 -15.73 7.02
CA MET A 146 14.91 -14.41 7.33
C MET A 146 16.43 -14.39 7.45
N THR A 147 17.11 -14.33 6.32
CA THR A 147 18.56 -14.11 6.27
C THR A 147 18.93 -12.69 6.71
N PRO A 148 20.20 -12.43 7.12
CA PRO A 148 20.65 -11.09 7.45
C PRO A 148 20.45 -10.05 6.33
N GLN A 149 20.55 -10.47 5.06
CA GLN A 149 20.30 -9.61 3.90
C GLN A 149 18.82 -9.24 3.80
N ARG A 150 17.90 -10.21 3.95
CA ARG A 150 16.45 -9.97 3.97
C ARG A 150 16.05 -9.05 5.11
N ILE A 151 16.61 -9.26 6.31
CA ILE A 151 16.34 -8.39 7.46
C ILE A 151 16.79 -6.96 7.17
N LYS A 152 17.96 -6.76 6.54
CA LYS A 152 18.44 -5.44 6.14
C LYS A 152 17.52 -4.79 5.09
N ALA A 153 17.06 -5.56 4.09
CA ALA A 153 16.14 -5.08 3.08
C ALA A 153 14.78 -4.69 3.69
N LEU A 154 14.22 -5.56 4.53
CA LEU A 154 12.99 -5.31 5.28
C LEU A 154 13.12 -4.05 6.15
N LYS A 155 14.24 -3.88 6.85
CA LYS A 155 14.48 -2.66 7.62
C LYS A 155 14.48 -1.43 6.72
N SER A 156 15.18 -1.49 5.59
CA SER A 156 15.19 -0.38 4.62
C SER A 156 13.80 -0.05 4.12
N PHE A 157 12.92 -1.05 3.93
CA PHE A 157 11.52 -0.84 3.55
C PHE A 157 10.70 -0.19 4.66
N MET A 158 10.83 -0.69 5.89
CA MET A 158 10.15 -0.11 7.05
C MET A 158 10.59 1.36 7.27
N ASP A 159 11.84 1.69 6.96
CA ASP A 159 12.37 3.05 7.05
C ASP A 159 11.85 4.00 5.94
N ILE A 160 11.23 3.48 4.86
CA ILE A 160 10.63 4.33 3.80
C ILE A 160 9.43 5.12 4.34
N ALA A 161 8.68 4.55 5.28
CA ALA A 161 7.46 5.18 5.79
C ALA A 161 7.74 6.48 6.55
N GLY A 162 7.12 7.56 6.06
CA GLY A 162 6.97 8.81 6.79
C GLY A 162 5.90 8.74 7.88
N PRO A 163 5.58 9.88 8.52
CA PRO A 163 4.62 9.93 9.63
C PRO A 163 3.21 9.44 9.26
N HIS A 164 2.77 9.73 8.02
CA HIS A 164 1.44 9.40 7.51
C HIS A 164 1.41 8.13 6.66
N ASP A 165 2.55 7.45 6.53
CA ASP A 165 2.65 6.25 5.74
C ASP A 165 2.61 5.01 6.64
N GLU A 166 2.19 3.92 6.06
CA GLU A 166 2.16 2.61 6.66
C GLU A 166 2.83 1.62 5.72
N VAL A 167 3.67 0.79 6.30
CA VAL A 167 4.47 -0.19 5.57
C VAL A 167 4.32 -1.52 6.27
N MET A 168 3.92 -2.50 5.49
CA MET A 168 3.59 -3.84 5.94
C MET A 168 4.28 -4.84 5.04
N PHE A 169 4.76 -5.92 5.65
CA PHE A 169 5.24 -7.09 4.96
C PHE A 169 4.36 -8.25 5.40
N MET A 170 3.62 -8.82 4.45
CA MET A 170 2.54 -9.75 4.73
C MET A 170 2.63 -10.96 3.81
N GLY A 171 2.16 -12.10 4.30
CA GLY A 171 1.94 -13.29 3.50
C GLY A 171 0.87 -14.18 4.12
N ASP A 172 0.15 -14.90 3.28
CA ASP A 172 -0.94 -15.81 3.67
C ASP A 172 -0.57 -17.30 3.52
N GLY A 173 0.69 -17.59 3.17
CA GLY A 173 1.16 -18.94 2.89
C GLY A 173 1.09 -19.36 1.42
N GLU A 174 0.46 -18.57 0.55
CA GLU A 174 0.44 -18.77 -0.91
C GLU A 174 1.04 -17.58 -1.67
N ILE A 175 0.76 -16.38 -1.19
CA ILE A 175 1.28 -15.11 -1.68
C ILE A 175 1.96 -14.36 -0.56
N CYS A 176 2.82 -13.42 -0.97
CA CYS A 176 3.62 -12.62 -0.08
C CYS A 176 3.92 -11.31 -0.79
N PHE A 177 3.75 -10.18 -0.11
CA PHE A 177 3.93 -8.88 -0.71
C PHE A 177 4.39 -7.83 0.31
N LEU A 178 5.03 -6.80 -0.22
CA LEU A 178 5.32 -5.56 0.48
C LEU A 178 4.18 -4.60 0.18
N LEU A 179 3.53 -4.09 1.22
CA LEU A 179 2.44 -3.13 1.12
C LEU A 179 2.91 -1.79 1.69
N TRP A 180 2.88 -0.75 0.86
CA TRP A 180 2.97 0.64 1.30
C TRP A 180 1.59 1.28 1.17
N ARG A 181 1.16 2.00 2.20
CA ARG A 181 -0.15 2.64 2.31
C ARG A 181 0.02 4.08 2.81
N SER A 182 -0.73 5.03 2.26
CA SER A 182 -0.69 6.43 2.71
C SER A 182 -1.96 7.20 2.35
N GLU A 183 -2.28 8.23 3.13
CA GLU A 183 -3.32 9.22 2.80
C GLU A 183 -2.87 10.15 1.65
N ASN A 184 -1.59 10.13 1.30
CA ASN A 184 -1.08 10.91 0.18
C ASN A 184 -1.62 10.36 -1.16
N ALA A 185 -2.21 11.24 -1.97
CA ALA A 185 -2.75 10.92 -3.28
C ALA A 185 -1.67 10.61 -4.34
N LEU A 186 -0.38 10.88 -4.08
CA LEU A 186 0.72 10.69 -5.04
C LEU A 186 0.43 11.38 -6.40
N PRO A 187 0.24 12.71 -6.44
CA PRO A 187 -0.17 13.45 -7.65
C PRO A 187 0.96 13.63 -8.69
N ASP A 188 2.20 13.25 -8.38
CA ASP A 188 3.34 13.34 -9.29
C ASP A 188 3.83 11.94 -9.74
N ALA A 189 3.85 11.72 -11.05
CA ALA A 189 4.33 10.47 -11.66
C ALA A 189 5.80 10.16 -11.32
N ARG A 190 6.63 11.19 -11.09
CA ARG A 190 8.04 11.03 -10.73
C ARG A 190 8.17 10.52 -9.30
N GLU A 191 7.39 11.05 -8.38
CA GLU A 191 7.35 10.62 -6.98
C GLU A 191 6.81 9.19 -6.88
N LEU A 192 5.69 8.90 -7.56
CA LEU A 192 5.14 7.55 -7.66
C LEU A 192 6.18 6.56 -8.19
N ASN A 193 6.84 6.91 -9.30
CA ASN A 193 7.88 6.08 -9.88
C ASN A 193 9.06 5.88 -8.92
N ALA A 194 9.55 6.93 -8.27
CA ALA A 194 10.66 6.82 -7.32
C ALA A 194 10.30 5.92 -6.13
N LEU A 195 9.08 6.03 -5.61
CA LEU A 195 8.58 5.19 -4.53
C LEU A 195 8.47 3.72 -4.96
N VAL A 196 7.81 3.45 -6.10
CA VAL A 196 7.68 2.08 -6.63
C VAL A 196 9.05 1.46 -6.88
N GLN A 197 10.00 2.19 -7.46
CA GLN A 197 11.35 1.67 -7.71
C GLN A 197 12.10 1.36 -6.41
N LYS A 198 11.91 2.16 -5.35
CA LYS A 198 12.47 1.86 -4.01
C LYS A 198 11.89 0.57 -3.43
N ILE A 199 10.56 0.41 -3.47
CA ILE A 199 9.89 -0.80 -2.96
C ILE A 199 10.30 -2.03 -3.80
N TYR A 200 10.37 -1.89 -5.12
CA TYR A 200 10.83 -2.94 -6.02
C TYR A 200 12.27 -3.37 -5.73
N ALA A 201 13.18 -2.41 -5.46
CA ALA A 201 14.55 -2.73 -5.10
C ALA A 201 14.60 -3.57 -3.82
N VAL A 202 13.81 -3.22 -2.80
CA VAL A 202 13.66 -4.05 -1.59
C VAL A 202 13.15 -5.44 -1.96
N ALA A 203 12.05 -5.53 -2.72
CA ALA A 203 11.47 -6.83 -3.10
C ALA A 203 12.49 -7.75 -3.80
N ARG A 204 13.36 -7.17 -4.63
CA ARG A 204 14.45 -7.91 -5.29
C ARG A 204 15.48 -8.44 -4.29
N GLU A 205 15.89 -7.63 -3.32
CA GLU A 205 16.81 -8.06 -2.24
C GLU A 205 16.14 -9.05 -1.27
N MET A 206 14.81 -9.03 -1.16
CA MET A 206 14.07 -10.02 -0.39
C MET A 206 14.06 -11.39 -1.09
N ASP A 207 14.11 -11.41 -2.42
CA ASP A 207 14.14 -12.64 -3.22
C ASP A 207 15.55 -13.21 -3.48
N SER A 208 16.61 -12.43 -3.23
CA SER A 208 17.99 -12.95 -3.33
C SER A 208 18.23 -14.05 -2.30
N ASP A 209 19.06 -15.04 -2.66
CA ASP A 209 19.52 -16.13 -1.78
C ASP A 209 18.46 -17.11 -1.27
N ALA A 210 17.48 -17.42 -2.12
CA ALA A 210 16.43 -18.37 -1.76
C ALA A 210 16.82 -19.84 -2.00
N THR A 211 17.70 -20.34 -1.14
CA THR A 211 17.81 -21.78 -0.90
C THR A 211 16.59 -22.22 -0.07
N GLY A 212 15.72 -23.07 -0.63
CA GLY A 212 14.60 -23.70 0.09
C GLY A 212 13.23 -23.01 0.02
N THR A 213 13.02 -22.06 -0.89
CA THR A 213 11.73 -21.33 -1.01
C THR A 213 10.79 -21.90 -2.05
N THR A 214 9.48 -21.77 -1.80
CA THR A 214 8.42 -21.95 -2.80
C THR A 214 8.43 -20.78 -3.79
N ALA A 215 8.27 -21.08 -5.07
CA ALA A 215 8.00 -20.07 -6.08
C ALA A 215 6.54 -19.60 -5.93
N ASN A 216 6.29 -18.30 -6.02
CA ASN A 216 4.94 -17.74 -6.03
C ASN A 216 4.35 -17.85 -7.45
N PRO A 217 3.40 -18.75 -7.70
CA PRO A 217 2.78 -18.89 -9.03
C PRO A 217 2.00 -17.63 -9.42
N ASN A 218 1.55 -16.85 -8.43
CA ASN A 218 0.76 -15.64 -8.61
C ASN A 218 1.61 -14.36 -8.72
N ALA A 219 2.92 -14.43 -8.56
CA ALA A 219 3.81 -13.28 -8.75
C ALA A 219 4.10 -12.98 -10.22
N SER A 220 3.83 -13.95 -11.10
CA SER A 220 3.97 -13.82 -12.57
C SER A 220 2.63 -13.86 -13.32
N SER A 221 1.50 -14.05 -12.63
CA SER A 221 0.17 -13.98 -13.23
C SER A 221 -0.56 -12.72 -12.76
N VAL A 222 -1.10 -11.96 -13.70
CA VAL A 222 -2.01 -10.85 -13.40
C VAL A 222 -3.36 -11.50 -13.09
N THR A 223 -3.67 -11.64 -11.80
CA THR A 223 -5.05 -11.93 -11.38
C THR A 223 -5.66 -10.59 -10.98
N VAL A 224 -6.57 -10.07 -11.78
CA VAL A 224 -7.34 -8.86 -11.42
C VAL A 224 -8.05 -9.15 -10.09
N PRO A 225 -7.99 -8.27 -9.07
CA PRO A 225 -8.74 -8.47 -7.84
C PRO A 225 -10.22 -8.75 -8.17
N PRO A 226 -10.90 -9.65 -7.45
CA PRO A 226 -12.33 -9.85 -7.65
C PRO A 226 -13.04 -8.50 -7.49
N GLU A 227 -13.90 -8.18 -8.45
CA GLU A 227 -14.74 -6.97 -8.45
C GLU A 227 -15.42 -6.88 -7.08
N ILE A 228 -15.06 -5.86 -6.28
CA ILE A 228 -15.71 -5.61 -4.99
C ILE A 228 -17.14 -5.21 -5.32
N THR A 229 -18.03 -6.19 -5.28
CA THR A 229 -19.47 -5.97 -5.39
C THR A 229 -19.90 -5.38 -4.05
N ALA A 230 -20.11 -4.07 -4.05
CA ALA A 230 -20.70 -3.32 -2.93
C ALA A 230 -22.15 -3.74 -2.68
#